data_AF-A0A1F3PB50-F1
#
_entry.id   AF-A0A1F3PB50-F1
#
_cell.length_a   1.000
_cell.length_b   1.000
_cell.length_c   1.000
_cell.angle_alpha   90.00
_cell.angle_beta   90.00
_cell.angle_gamma   90.00
#
_symmetry.space_group_name_H-M   'P 1'
#
loop_
_entity.id
_entity.type
_entity.pdbx_description
1 polymer ?
#
loop_
_entity_poly.entity_id
_entity_poly.type
_entity_poly.pdbx_seq_one_letter_code
_entity_poly.pdbx_strand_id
1 'polypeptide(L)'
;MQIQKDYEGTELSVFLMADAVTCALPNQNTPNGYYNIERMLKAVIMKKGKVKLCGSCADARGIKEIKLVEGAEMSTMKELTQWTIESDKVITF
;
A
#
# COMPACT_ATOMS: atom_id res chain seq x y z
N MET A 1 -12.29 0.97 -0.87
CA MET A 1 -12.43 1.68 0.41
C MET A 1 -13.71 2.54 0.48
N GLN A 2 -14.06 3.04 1.67
CA GLN A 2 -15.22 3.90 1.93
C GLN A 2 -15.09 5.25 1.20
N ILE A 3 -13.90 5.87 1.24
CA ILE A 3 -13.65 7.12 0.51
C ILE A 3 -13.90 7.00 -1.00
N GLN A 4 -13.44 5.91 -1.62
CA GLN A 4 -13.69 5.62 -3.04
C GLN A 4 -15.16 5.25 -3.35
N LYS A 5 -15.98 5.00 -2.32
CA LYS A 5 -17.42 4.72 -2.48
C LYS A 5 -18.24 6.00 -2.32
N ASP A 6 -17.94 6.78 -1.30
CA ASP A 6 -18.72 7.97 -0.95
C ASP A 6 -18.34 9.19 -1.80
N TYR A 7 -17.11 9.19 -2.34
CA TYR A 7 -16.57 10.28 -3.15
C TYR A 7 -16.00 9.72 -4.46
N GLU A 8 -16.89 9.49 -5.42
CA GLU A 8 -16.50 9.05 -6.78
C GLU A 8 -15.51 10.03 -7.40
N GLY A 9 -14.53 9.51 -8.15
CA GLY A 9 -13.45 10.31 -8.74
C GLY A 9 -12.26 10.57 -7.81
N THR A 10 -12.35 10.25 -6.53
CA THR A 10 -11.21 10.41 -5.60
C THR A 10 -10.07 9.45 -5.94
N GLU A 11 -8.89 9.99 -6.19
CA GLU A 11 -7.66 9.22 -6.30
C GLU A 11 -7.16 8.80 -4.91
N LEU A 12 -6.90 7.50 -4.74
CA LEU A 12 -6.37 6.95 -3.48
C LEU A 12 -5.01 6.29 -3.73
N SER A 13 -4.01 6.81 -3.03
CA SER A 13 -2.63 6.31 -3.06
C SER A 13 -2.20 5.92 -1.65
N VAL A 14 -1.68 4.70 -1.48
CA VAL A 14 -1.16 4.17 -0.22
C VAL A 14 0.33 3.91 -0.40
N PHE A 15 1.14 4.49 0.48
CA PHE A 15 2.59 4.30 0.46
C PHE A 15 3.05 3.66 1.78
N LEU A 16 3.71 2.51 1.69
CA LEU A 16 4.19 1.73 2.83
C LEU A 16 5.66 2.04 3.10
N MET A 17 5.97 2.45 4.33
CA MET A 17 7.32 2.77 4.78
C MET A 17 7.72 1.90 5.96
N ALA A 18 9.02 1.83 6.24
CA ALA A 18 9.58 1.12 7.39
C ALA A 18 8.96 -0.28 7.53
N ASP A 19 8.43 -0.65 8.69
CA ASP A 19 7.87 -1.99 8.95
C ASP A 19 6.62 -2.27 8.12
N ALA A 20 5.87 -1.24 7.72
CA ALA A 20 4.66 -1.42 6.93
C ALA A 20 4.92 -2.04 5.56
N VAL A 21 6.17 -2.09 5.06
CA VAL A 21 6.46 -2.81 3.81
C VAL A 21 6.15 -4.30 3.88
N THR A 22 6.16 -4.91 5.07
CA THR A 22 5.79 -6.33 5.24
C THR A 22 4.29 -6.57 5.05
N CYS A 23 3.46 -5.52 5.13
CA CYS A 23 2.03 -5.60 4.83
C CYS A 23 1.75 -6.02 3.38
N ALA A 24 2.71 -5.83 2.47
CA ALA A 24 2.59 -6.22 1.07
C ALA A 24 3.06 -7.66 0.79
N LEU A 25 3.42 -8.44 1.81
CA LEU A 25 3.72 -9.87 1.65
C LEU A 25 2.43 -10.66 1.36
N PRO A 26 2.47 -11.63 0.43
CA PRO A 26 1.31 -12.43 0.06
C PRO A 26 1.09 -13.58 1.04
N ASN A 27 -0.05 -14.27 0.87
CA ASN A 27 -0.44 -15.45 1.63
C ASN A 27 -0.61 -15.19 3.13
N GLN A 28 -1.11 -14.00 3.50
CA GLN A 28 -1.40 -13.69 4.89
C GLN A 28 -2.55 -14.55 5.40
N ASN A 29 -2.27 -15.42 6.36
CA ASN A 29 -3.27 -16.26 7.02
C ASN A 29 -3.58 -15.70 8.42
N THR A 30 -4.83 -15.33 8.65
CA THR A 30 -5.29 -14.68 9.88
C THR A 30 -6.47 -15.45 10.47
N PRO A 31 -6.66 -15.48 11.81
CA PRO A 31 -7.82 -16.12 12.43
C PRO A 31 -9.15 -15.57 11.91
N ASN A 32 -10.20 -16.37 12.02
CA ASN A 32 -11.56 -15.95 11.67
C ASN A 32 -11.96 -14.71 12.49
N GLY A 33 -12.54 -13.71 11.82
CA GLY A 33 -12.93 -12.43 12.42
C GLY A 33 -11.80 -11.42 12.58
N TYR A 34 -10.53 -11.80 12.35
CA TYR A 34 -9.41 -10.86 12.32
C TYR A 34 -9.34 -10.12 10.97
N TYR A 35 -8.80 -8.90 10.99
CA TYR A 35 -8.56 -8.17 9.73
C TYR A 35 -7.38 -8.81 8.98
N ASN A 36 -7.41 -8.69 7.65
CA ASN A 36 -6.38 -9.27 6.78
C ASN A 36 -5.86 -8.16 5.87
N ILE A 37 -4.58 -7.80 6.03
CA ILE A 37 -4.02 -6.62 5.36
C ILE A 37 -3.88 -6.86 3.86
N GLU A 38 -3.47 -8.06 3.44
CA GLU A 38 -3.44 -8.43 2.03
C GLU A 38 -4.82 -8.21 1.36
N ARG A 39 -5.91 -8.65 1.99
CA ARG A 39 -7.27 -8.43 1.48
C ARG A 39 -7.64 -6.95 1.44
N MET A 40 -7.21 -6.17 2.44
CA MET A 40 -7.44 -4.73 2.48
C MET A 40 -6.69 -4.00 1.36
N LEU A 41 -5.42 -4.34 1.10
CA LEU A 41 -4.63 -3.78 0.00
C LEU A 41 -5.23 -4.16 -1.36
N LYS A 42 -5.63 -5.43 -1.55
CA LYS A 42 -6.36 -5.87 -2.76
C LYS A 42 -7.64 -5.06 -2.98
N ALA A 43 -8.39 -4.74 -1.92
CA ALA A 43 -9.60 -3.92 -2.03
C ALA A 43 -9.33 -2.45 -2.44
N VAL A 44 -8.16 -1.90 -2.11
CA VAL A 44 -7.70 -0.59 -2.61
C VAL A 44 -7.41 -0.70 -4.11
N ILE A 45 -6.62 -1.70 -4.50
CA ILE A 45 -6.14 -1.92 -5.87
C ILE A 45 -7.31 -2.22 -6.83
N MET A 46 -8.24 -3.09 -6.44
CA MET A 46 -9.44 -3.42 -7.24
C MET A 46 -10.31 -2.20 -7.54
N LYS A 47 -10.28 -1.18 -6.68
CA LYS A 47 -10.96 0.10 -6.88
C LYS A 47 -10.06 1.15 -7.55
N LYS A 48 -9.03 0.71 -8.29
CA LYS A 48 -8.07 1.54 -9.02
C LYS A 48 -7.20 2.45 -8.14
N GLY A 49 -7.13 2.19 -6.82
CA GLY A 49 -6.16 2.84 -5.96
C GLY A 49 -4.75 2.29 -6.19
N LYS A 50 -3.73 3.08 -5.85
CA LYS A 50 -2.32 2.69 -6.00
C LYS A 50 -1.77 2.26 -4.65
N VAL A 51 -0.99 1.18 -4.63
CA VAL A 51 -0.27 0.72 -3.43
C VAL A 51 1.21 0.60 -3.78
N LYS A 52 2.04 1.41 -3.11
CA LYS A 52 3.49 1.41 -3.29
C LYS A 52 4.22 1.22 -1.98
N LEU A 53 5.45 0.72 -2.05
CA LEU A 53 6.27 0.48 -0.87
C LEU A 53 7.70 0.94 -1.08
N CYS A 54 8.30 1.47 -0.02
CA CYS A 54 9.67 1.98 0.00
C CYS A 54 10.69 0.85 -0.27
N GLY A 55 11.42 0.95 -1.39
CA GLY A 55 12.42 -0.03 -1.81
C GLY A 55 13.56 -0.24 -0.83
N SER A 56 14.16 0.84 -0.31
CA SER A 56 15.21 0.72 0.71
C SER A 56 14.70 0.14 2.03
N CYS A 57 13.44 0.38 2.38
CA CYS A 57 12.81 -0.16 3.57
C CYS A 57 12.56 -1.67 3.44
N ALA A 58 12.16 -2.13 2.25
CA ALA A 58 12.00 -3.54 1.91
C ALA A 58 13.36 -4.27 1.87
N ASP A 59 14.39 -3.62 1.33
CA ASP A 59 15.78 -4.13 1.31
C ASP A 59 16.31 -4.34 2.74
N ALA A 60 16.16 -3.33 3.59
CA ALA A 60 16.54 -3.39 5.00
C ALA A 60 15.81 -4.50 5.80
N ARG A 61 14.67 -4.99 5.30
CA ARG A 61 13.88 -6.09 5.89
C ARG A 61 14.09 -7.43 5.19
N GLY A 62 14.94 -7.48 4.17
CA GLY A 62 15.23 -8.69 3.41
C GLY A 62 14.06 -9.18 2.56
N ILE A 63 13.08 -8.33 2.23
CA ILE A 63 11.89 -8.73 1.46
C ILE A 63 11.85 -8.20 0.04
N LYS A 64 12.91 -7.52 -0.42
CA LYS A 64 12.95 -6.81 -1.71
C LYS A 64 12.68 -7.72 -2.91
N GLU A 65 13.20 -8.94 -2.90
CA GLU A 65 13.07 -9.91 -3.98
C GLU A 65 11.88 -10.87 -3.80
N ILE A 66 11.10 -10.69 -2.72
CA ILE A 66 9.91 -11.52 -2.48
C ILE A 66 8.76 -11.02 -3.35
N LYS A 67 8.05 -11.95 -3.99
CA LYS A 67 6.83 -11.62 -4.73
C LYS A 67 5.81 -10.99 -3.80
N LEU A 68 5.32 -9.80 -4.16
CA LEU A 68 4.36 -9.04 -3.37
C LEU A 68 2.91 -9.44 -3.68
N VAL A 69 1.99 -8.92 -2.87
CA VAL A 69 0.55 -8.87 -3.21
C VAL A 69 0.38 -8.27 -4.61
N GLU A 70 -0.42 -8.93 -5.45
CA GLU A 70 -0.67 -8.51 -6.82
C GLU A 70 -1.18 -7.06 -6.91
N GLY A 71 -0.51 -6.24 -7.71
CA GLY A 71 -0.78 -4.82 -7.88
C GLY A 71 -0.10 -3.88 -6.87
N ALA A 72 0.59 -4.42 -5.85
CA ALA A 72 1.50 -3.62 -5.03
C ALA A 72 2.87 -3.51 -5.71
N GLU A 73 3.45 -2.31 -5.71
CA GLU A 73 4.68 -2.01 -6.47
C GLU A 73 5.80 -1.47 -5.60
N MET A 74 7.03 -1.91 -5.89
CA MET A 74 8.22 -1.32 -5.29
C MET A 74 8.41 0.12 -5.79
N SER A 75 8.82 1.01 -4.91
CA SER A 75 8.92 2.44 -5.19
C SER A 75 10.08 3.09 -4.44
N THR A 76 10.21 4.41 -4.57
CA THR A 76 11.30 5.21 -4.01
C THR A 76 10.75 6.34 -3.15
N MET A 77 11.58 6.87 -2.25
CA MET A 77 11.23 8.07 -1.49
C MET A 77 10.97 9.28 -2.39
N LYS A 78 11.59 9.35 -3.57
CA LYS A 78 11.33 10.40 -4.56
C LYS A 78 9.88 10.38 -5.06
N GLU A 79 9.35 9.19 -5.33
CA GLU A 79 7.96 9.05 -5.77
C GLU A 79 6.97 9.35 -4.64
N LEU A 80 7.28 8.99 -3.39
CA LEU A 80 6.48 9.44 -2.24
C LEU A 80 6.46 10.97 -2.13
N THR A 81 7.60 11.63 -2.31
CA THR A 81 7.66 13.10 -2.33
C THR A 81 6.75 13.66 -3.43
N GLN A 82 6.79 13.08 -4.64
CA GLN A 82 5.91 13.51 -5.73
C GLN A 82 4.43 13.36 -5.35
N TRP A 83 4.02 12.19 -4.87
CA TRP A 83 2.64 11.96 -4.41
C TRP A 83 2.23 12.93 -3.31
N THR A 84 3.14 13.27 -2.39
CA THR A 84 2.87 14.21 -1.30
C THR A 84 2.56 15.61 -1.83
N ILE A 85 3.30 16.07 -2.85
CA ILE A 85 3.11 17.40 -3.46
C ILE A 85 1.85 17.44 -4.34
N GLU A 86 1.52 16.35 -5.02
CA GLU A 86 0.34 16.25 -5.89
C GLU A 86 -0.96 16.00 -5.11
N SER A 87 -0.89 15.55 -3.86
CA SER A 87 -2.07 15.20 -3.07
C SER A 87 -2.71 16.43 -2.45
N ASP A 88 -4.04 16.55 -2.59
CA ASP A 88 -4.83 17.54 -1.84
C ASP A 88 -4.77 17.31 -0.32
N LYS A 89 -4.59 16.04 0.09
CA LYS A 89 -4.53 15.64 1.50
C LYS A 89 -3.65 14.43 1.72
N VAL A 90 -2.78 14.53 2.72
CA VAL A 90 -1.93 13.43 3.18
C VAL A 90 -2.29 13.08 4.63
N ILE A 91 -2.41 11.78 4.91
CA ILE A 91 -2.68 11.23 6.25
C ILE A 91 -1.60 10.20 6.55
N THR A 92 -0.91 10.35 7.68
CA THR A 92 0.15 9.44 8.14
C THR A 92 -0.30 8.65 9.37
N PHE A 93 0.09 7.38 9.45
CA PHE A 93 -0.25 6.44 10.52
C PHE A 93 1.01 5.85 11.14
#